data_AF-A0AA35WGX0-F1
#
_entry.id   AF-A0AA35WGX0-F1
#
_cell.length_a   1.000
_cell.length_b   1.000
_cell.length_c   1.000
_cell.angle_alpha   90.00
_cell.angle_beta   90.00
_cell.angle_gamma   90.00
#
_symmetry.space_group_name_H-M   'P 1'
#
loop_
_entity.id
_entity.type
_entity.pdbx_description
1 polymer ?
#
loop_
_entity_poly.entity_id
_entity_poly.type
_entity_poly.pdbx_seq_one_letter_code
_entity_poly.pdbx_strand_id
1 'polypeptide(L)'
;MAIYFLLGRLSGEGQRMLHSNPDLVSDTAATLDVEGAKILGQYAVLGHYDFITMVLAEENEAVARLSAEFGAQTGLHFETLSAVAVGFLADNDPSGESPDRAAVQMATGNGADR
;
A
#
# COMPACT_ATOMS: atom_id res chain seq x y z
N MET A 1 -6.90 -5.97 12.75
CA MET A 1 -6.59 -5.58 11.37
C MET A 1 -5.11 -5.24 11.25
N ALA A 2 -4.48 -5.60 10.14
CA ALA A 2 -3.08 -5.33 9.84
C ALA A 2 -2.96 -4.65 8.48
N ILE A 3 -1.86 -3.93 8.28
CA ILE A 3 -1.54 -3.27 7.01
C ILE A 3 -0.67 -4.22 6.19
N TYR A 4 -0.96 -4.28 4.89
CA TYR A 4 -0.17 -5.01 3.90
C TYR A 4 0.20 -4.07 2.76
N PHE A 5 1.36 -4.32 2.16
CA PHE A 5 1.76 -3.70 0.91
C PHE A 5 1.83 -4.74 -0.19
N LEU A 6 1.07 -4.52 -1.25
CA LEU A 6 1.14 -5.30 -2.48
C LEU A 6 2.02 -4.55 -3.47
N LEU A 7 3.17 -5.12 -3.78
CA LEU A 7 4.13 -4.58 -4.74
C LEU A 7 3.87 -5.24 -6.09
N GLY A 8 3.24 -4.49 -7.00
CA GLY A 8 2.75 -4.99 -8.28
C GLY A 8 3.74 -4.74 -9.42
N ARG A 9 4.04 -5.78 -10.20
CA ARG A 9 4.72 -5.66 -11.50
C ARG A 9 3.80 -6.14 -12.61
N LEU A 10 3.71 -5.40 -13.70
CA LEU A 10 2.94 -5.80 -14.87
C LEU A 10 3.61 -6.99 -15.56
N SER A 11 2.81 -8.01 -15.84
CA SER A 11 3.17 -9.02 -16.83
C SER A 11 3.16 -8.42 -18.23
N GLY A 12 3.73 -9.12 -19.21
CA GLY A 12 3.67 -8.69 -20.61
C GLY A 12 2.24 -8.55 -21.14
N GLU A 13 1.29 -9.32 -20.59
CA GLU A 13 -0.14 -9.15 -20.91
C GLU A 13 -0.72 -7.92 -20.19
N GLY A 14 -0.43 -7.76 -18.90
CA GLY A 14 -0.84 -6.57 -18.15
C GLY A 14 -0.40 -5.26 -18.81
N GLN A 15 0.80 -5.21 -19.40
CA GLN A 15 1.27 -4.05 -20.16
C GLN A 15 0.40 -3.74 -21.38
N ARG A 16 -0.06 -4.76 -22.13
CA ARG A 16 -0.95 -4.57 -23.28
C ARG A 16 -2.34 -4.13 -22.86
N MET A 17 -2.84 -4.72 -21.78
CA MET A 17 -4.14 -4.36 -21.19
C MET A 17 -4.12 -2.90 -20.74
N LEU A 18 -3.09 -2.50 -19.99
CA LEU A 18 -2.91 -1.12 -19.51
C LEU A 18 -2.73 -0.12 -20.67
N HIS A 19 -2.00 -0.48 -21.72
CA HIS A 19 -1.89 0.36 -22.93
C HIS A 19 -3.26 0.57 -23.59
N SER A 20 -4.13 -0.44 -23.58
CA SER A 20 -5.46 -0.37 -24.17
C SER A 20 -6.47 0.35 -23.28
N ASN A 21 -6.31 0.23 -21.95
CA ASN A 21 -7.10 0.91 -20.94
C ASN A 21 -6.18 1.48 -19.85
N PRO A 22 -5.78 2.75 -19.95
CA PRO A 22 -4.89 3.40 -18.97
C PRO A 22 -5.44 3.43 -17.54
N ASP A 23 -6.77 3.43 -17.39
CA ASP A 23 -7.45 3.50 -16.10
C ASP A 23 -7.68 2.12 -15.47
N LEU A 24 -7.30 1.03 -16.16
CA LEU A 24 -7.54 -0.36 -15.74
C LEU A 24 -7.18 -0.62 -14.27
N VAL A 25 -5.97 -0.23 -13.87
CA VAL A 25 -5.45 -0.56 -12.53
C VAL A 25 -6.20 0.24 -11.45
N SER A 26 -6.46 1.53 -11.70
CA SER A 26 -7.20 2.40 -10.78
C SER A 26 -8.67 2.04 -10.68
N ASP A 27 -9.32 1.71 -11.79
CA ASP A 27 -10.73 1.30 -11.83
C ASP A 27 -10.92 -0.03 -11.11
N THR A 28 -10.01 -0.99 -11.34
CA THR A 28 -10.04 -2.24 -10.58
C THR A 28 -9.80 -1.98 -9.10
N ALA A 29 -8.82 -1.14 -8.70
CA ALA A 29 -8.60 -0.82 -7.29
C ALA A 29 -9.83 -0.21 -6.61
N ALA A 30 -10.60 0.61 -7.33
CA ALA A 30 -11.78 1.30 -6.79
C ALA A 30 -13.01 0.39 -6.69
N THR A 31 -13.08 -0.67 -7.49
CA THR A 31 -14.25 -1.55 -7.61
C THR A 31 -14.05 -2.93 -6.98
N LEU A 32 -12.80 -3.32 -6.72
CA LEU A 32 -12.46 -4.60 -6.11
C LEU A 32 -12.98 -4.66 -4.67
N ASP A 33 -13.88 -5.60 -4.42
CA ASP A 33 -14.51 -5.82 -3.12
C ASP A 33 -14.25 -7.25 -2.65
N VAL A 34 -13.44 -7.39 -1.60
CA VAL A 34 -13.07 -8.67 -1.00
C VAL A 34 -13.33 -8.61 0.49
N GLU A 35 -14.14 -9.55 0.99
CA GLU A 35 -14.49 -9.62 2.40
C GLU A 35 -13.24 -9.71 3.30
N GLY A 36 -13.18 -8.82 4.29
CA GLY A 36 -12.08 -8.73 5.24
C GLY A 36 -10.85 -7.98 4.73
N ALA A 37 -10.87 -7.38 3.54
CA ALA A 37 -9.78 -6.59 2.99
C ALA A 37 -10.25 -5.30 2.30
N LYS A 38 -9.50 -4.21 2.48
CA LYS A 38 -9.80 -2.91 1.90
C LYS A 38 -8.55 -2.23 1.37
N ILE A 39 -8.59 -1.78 0.12
CA ILE A 39 -7.54 -0.93 -0.44
C ILE A 39 -7.64 0.46 0.19
N LEU A 40 -6.55 0.92 0.80
CA LEU A 40 -6.44 2.24 1.42
C LEU A 40 -5.87 3.29 0.46
N GLY A 41 -5.05 2.85 -0.49
CA GLY A 41 -4.44 3.71 -1.49
C GLY A 41 -3.55 2.93 -2.44
N GLN A 42 -3.35 3.49 -3.62
CA GLN A 42 -2.53 2.90 -4.66
C GLN A 42 -1.70 3.98 -5.35
N TYR A 43 -0.46 3.66 -5.68
CA TYR A 43 0.49 4.57 -6.30
C TYR A 43 1.23 3.87 -7.43
N ALA A 44 1.37 4.55 -8.57
CA ALA A 44 2.36 4.18 -9.57
C ALA A 44 3.75 4.61 -9.08
N VAL A 45 4.76 3.77 -9.26
CA VAL A 45 6.13 4.04 -8.82
C VAL A 45 7.13 3.75 -9.95
N LEU A 46 8.27 4.45 -9.90
CA LEU A 46 9.33 4.34 -10.90
C LEU A 46 10.49 3.53 -10.32
N GLY A 47 10.35 2.20 -10.34
CA GLY A 47 11.34 1.31 -9.75
C GLY A 47 11.22 -0.14 -10.21
N HIS A 48 11.58 -1.08 -9.32
CA HIS A 48 11.48 -2.52 -9.60
C HIS A 48 10.02 -2.99 -9.76
N TYR A 49 9.09 -2.27 -9.17
CA TYR A 49 7.65 -2.49 -9.27
C TYR A 49 7.04 -1.31 -10.01
N ASP A 50 5.87 -1.53 -10.61
CA ASP A 50 5.12 -0.51 -11.32
C ASP A 50 4.10 0.15 -10.39
N PHE A 51 3.57 -0.61 -9.41
CA PHE A 51 2.56 -0.14 -8.48
C PHE A 51 2.83 -0.59 -7.04
N ILE A 52 2.41 0.24 -6.09
CA ILE A 52 2.31 -0.09 -4.66
C ILE A 52 0.87 0.11 -4.23
N THR A 53 0.25 -0.92 -3.68
CA THR A 53 -1.11 -0.87 -3.12
C THR A 53 -1.03 -1.11 -1.61
N MET A 54 -1.57 -0.19 -0.82
CA MET A 54 -1.73 -0.34 0.63
C MET A 54 -3.09 -0.97 0.91
N VAL A 55 -3.11 -2.05 1.68
CA VAL A 55 -4.32 -2.81 2.03
C VAL A 55 -4.44 -2.93 3.54
N LEU A 56 -5.63 -2.69 4.06
CA LEU A 56 -6.02 -3.03 5.42
C LEU A 56 -6.78 -4.36 5.38
N ALA A 57 -6.35 -5.36 6.13
CA ALA A 57 -7.04 -6.64 6.17
C ALA A 57 -7.17 -7.21 7.59
N GLU A 58 -8.17 -8.06 7.78
CA GLU A 58 -8.42 -8.78 9.05
C GLU A 58 -7.45 -9.94 9.22
N GLU A 59 -7.20 -10.69 8.15
CA GLU A 59 -6.40 -11.93 8.12
C GLU A 59 -5.59 -12.06 6.81
N ASN A 60 -4.64 -12.99 6.78
CA ASN A 60 -3.75 -13.22 5.63
C ASN A 60 -4.53 -13.76 4.42
N GLU A 61 -5.57 -14.54 4.67
CA GLU A 61 -6.41 -15.18 3.68
C GLU A 61 -7.20 -14.13 2.88
N ALA A 62 -7.66 -13.06 3.54
CA ALA A 62 -8.36 -11.96 2.91
C ALA A 62 -7.45 -11.19 1.94
N VAL A 63 -6.21 -10.88 2.33
CA VAL A 63 -5.25 -10.21 1.44
C VAL A 63 -4.76 -11.14 0.31
N ALA A 64 -4.65 -12.45 0.57
CA ALA A 64 -4.31 -13.42 -0.46
C ALA A 64 -5.38 -13.46 -1.57
N ARG A 65 -6.66 -13.53 -1.20
CA ARG A 65 -7.79 -13.44 -2.15
C ARG A 65 -7.77 -12.13 -2.94
N LEU A 66 -7.65 -11.00 -2.23
CA LEU A 66 -7.57 -9.68 -2.87
C LEU A 66 -6.42 -9.60 -3.87
N SER A 67 -5.21 -10.07 -3.50
CA SER A 67 -4.06 -10.05 -4.40
C SER A 67 -4.26 -10.91 -5.65
N ALA A 68 -4.90 -12.06 -5.51
CA ALA A 68 -5.16 -12.98 -6.62
C ALA A 68 -6.21 -12.39 -7.59
N GLU A 69 -7.31 -11.88 -7.06
CA GLU A 69 -8.37 -11.26 -7.87
C GLU A 69 -7.88 -9.98 -8.57
N PHE A 70 -7.12 -9.15 -7.84
CA PHE A 70 -6.55 -7.94 -8.42
C PHE A 70 -5.59 -8.28 -9.56
N GLY A 71 -4.70 -9.26 -9.34
CA GLY A 71 -3.73 -9.69 -10.35
C GLY A 71 -4.40 -10.28 -11.59
N ALA A 72 -5.46 -11.07 -11.40
CA ALA A 72 -6.22 -11.68 -12.50
C ALA A 72 -6.89 -10.63 -13.40
N GLN A 73 -7.39 -9.53 -12.83
CA GLN A 73 -8.08 -8.47 -13.58
C GLN A 73 -7.13 -7.47 -14.26
N THR A 74 -5.93 -7.28 -13.70
CA THR A 74 -4.98 -6.25 -14.17
C THR A 74 -3.75 -6.81 -14.87
N GLY A 75 -3.50 -8.11 -14.77
CA GLY A 75 -2.26 -8.73 -15.22
C GLY A 75 -1.05 -8.35 -14.36
N LEU A 76 -1.28 -7.86 -13.13
CA LEU A 76 -0.23 -7.61 -12.14
C LEU A 76 0.20 -8.90 -11.43
N HIS A 77 1.50 -9.09 -11.31
CA HIS A 77 2.10 -10.03 -10.36
C HIS A 77 2.46 -9.28 -9.08
N PHE A 78 1.93 -9.75 -7.94
CA PHE A 78 2.13 -9.13 -6.65
C PHE A 78 3.14 -9.88 -5.78
N GLU A 79 4.01 -9.12 -5.15
CA GLU A 79 4.68 -9.52 -3.92
C GLU A 79 3.97 -8.86 -2.74
N THR A 80 3.50 -9.66 -1.78
CA THR A 80 2.71 -9.18 -0.64
C THR A 80 3.56 -9.15 0.62
N LEU A 81 3.68 -7.97 1.23
CA LEU A 81 4.43 -7.73 2.46
C LEU A 81 3.48 -7.41 3.61
N SER A 82 3.57 -8.15 4.70
CA SER A 82 2.94 -7.76 5.96
C SER A 82 3.72 -6.60 6.58
N ALA A 83 3.03 -5.54 6.97
CA ALA A 83 3.64 -4.35 7.51
C ALA A 83 3.46 -4.26 9.02
N VAL A 84 4.55 -3.95 9.72
CA VAL A 84 4.54 -3.58 11.13
C VAL A 84 4.92 -2.11 11.22
N ALA A 85 4.11 -1.31 11.90
CA ALA A 85 4.40 0.11 12.09
C ALA A 85 5.71 0.29 12.85
N VAL A 86 6.59 1.18 12.37
CA VAL A 86 7.91 1.41 12.97
C VAL A 86 7.85 1.80 14.46
N GLY A 87 6.74 2.40 14.90
CA GLY A 87 6.50 2.72 16.31
C GLY A 87 6.59 1.51 17.26
N PHE A 88 6.38 0.29 16.76
CA PHE A 88 6.58 -0.93 17.57
C PHE A 88 8.01 -1.04 18.12
N LEU A 89 9.01 -0.46 17.44
CA LEU A 89 10.39 -0.48 17.91
C LEU A 89 10.58 0.39 19.16
N ALA A 90 9.82 1.48 19.30
CA ALA A 90 9.92 2.41 20.44
C ALA A 90 9.23 1.86 21.70
N ASP A 91 8.13 1.11 21.55
CA ASP A 91 7.42 0.50 22.68
C ASP A 91 8.18 -0.68 23.32
N ASN A 92 9.22 -1.19 22.65
CA ASN A 92 10.07 -2.28 23.13
C ASN A 92 11.38 -1.79 23.78
N ASP A 93 11.48 -0.51 24.16
CA ASP A 93 12.57 -0.03 25.00
C ASP A 93 12.40 -0.53 26.45
N PRO A 94 13.25 -1.44 26.96
CA PRO A 94 13.17 -1.91 28.34
C PRO A 94 13.54 -0.82 29.37
N SER A 95 14.00 0.36 28.93
CA SER A 95 14.43 1.46 29.81
C SER A 95 13.36 2.51 30.13
N GLY A 96 12.15 2.39 29.56
CA GLY A 96 10.95 3.04 30.11
C GLY A 96 10.91 4.57 30.12
N GLU A 97 11.62 5.26 29.24
CA GLU A 97 11.44 6.70 29.04
C GLU A 97 10.55 6.97 27.83
N SER A 98 9.26 7.14 28.08
CA SER A 98 8.27 7.59 27.09
C SER A 98 8.68 8.93 26.48
N PRO A 99 8.92 9.05 25.16
CA PRO A 99 9.14 10.34 24.54
C PRO A 99 7.80 11.03 24.37
N ASP A 100 7.59 12.06 25.18
CA ASP A 100 6.49 13.01 25.12
C ASP A 100 6.22 13.44 23.66
N ARG A 101 5.00 13.17 23.17
CA ARG A 101 4.59 13.35 21.77
C ARG A 101 4.33 14.84 21.44
N ALA A 102 5.37 15.67 21.51
CA ALA A 102 5.29 17.09 21.18
C ALA A 102 6.00 17.50 19.87
N ALA A 103 6.62 16.58 19.12
CA ALA A 103 7.55 16.97 18.04
C ALA A 103 7.08 16.72 16.58
N VAL A 104 5.81 16.40 16.32
CA VAL A 104 5.25 16.42 14.94
C VAL A 104 4.47 17.72 14.68
N GLN A 105 4.98 18.84 15.20
CA GLN A 105 4.51 20.19 14.88
C GLN A 105 5.70 21.10 14.56
N MET A 106 6.67 20.61 13.78
CA MET A 106 7.81 21.43 13.31
C MET A 106 8.13 21.11 11.85
N ALA A 107 7.15 21.21 10.95
CA ALA A 107 7.38 21.24 9.50
C ALA A 107 6.35 22.07 8.71
N THR A 108 5.61 22.96 9.37
CA THR A 108 4.89 24.06 8.71
C THR A 108 5.38 25.37 9.31
N GLY A 109 6.59 25.74 8.91
CA GLY A 109 7.25 26.96 9.30
C GLY A 109 8.19 27.45 8.22
N ASN A 110 7.65 28.35 7.38
CA ASN A 110 8.32 29.55 6.89
C ASN A 110 8.81 29.61 5.43
N GLY A 111 8.34 30.65 4.74
CA GLY A 111 8.66 31.08 3.37
C GLY A 111 7.36 31.60 2.72
N ALA A 112 7.12 32.89 2.49
CA ALA A 112 8.03 34.01 2.38
C ALA A 112 7.29 35.33 2.68
N ASP A 113 7.95 36.19 3.46
CA ASP A 113 7.73 37.63 3.47
C ASP A 113 8.97 38.24 2.79
N ARG A 114 8.84 38.60 1.50
CA ARG A 114 9.65 39.57 0.73
C ARG A 114 8.95 39.90 -0.58
#